data_AF-A0A2V6VID5-F1
#
_entry.id   AF-A0A2V6VID5-F1
#
_cell.length_a   1.000
_cell.length_b   1.000
_cell.length_c   1.000
_cell.angle_alpha   90.00
_cell.angle_beta   90.00
_cell.angle_gamma   90.00
#
_symmetry.space_group_name_H-M   'P 1'
#
loop_
_entity.id
_entity.type
_entity.pdbx_description
1 polymer ?
#
loop_
_entity_poly.entity_id
_entity_poly.type
_entity_poly.pdbx_seq_one_letter_code
_entity_poly.pdbx_strand_id
1 'polypeptide(L)'
;MTALMKLAKAKKAKAKPVPESATVIRLTAEHTLQRTAKRFVSGAPTRCPKCDSTYIGREPAFIHCRLCGKLARIADASLELQELWELRSGLRIAS
;
A
#
# COMPACT_ATOMS: atom_id res chain seq x y z
N MET A 1 -58.19 -13.52 -44.79
CA MET A 1 -57.33 -12.48 -44.18
C MET A 1 -56.52 -13.15 -43.07
N THR A 2 -55.32 -13.63 -43.36
CA THR A 2 -54.52 -14.41 -42.38
C THR A 2 -53.19 -13.68 -42.18
N ALA A 3 -53.06 -13.00 -41.04
CA ALA A 3 -51.87 -12.23 -40.70
C ALA A 3 -50.77 -13.16 -40.17
N LEU A 4 -49.63 -13.20 -40.86
CA LEU A 4 -48.40 -13.86 -40.41
C LEU A 4 -47.73 -13.00 -39.33
N MET A 5 -47.84 -13.42 -38.07
CA MET A 5 -47.10 -12.81 -36.97
C MET A 5 -45.61 -13.17 -37.06
N LYS A 6 -44.75 -12.15 -37.21
CA LYS A 6 -43.29 -12.29 -37.12
C LYS A 6 -42.86 -12.28 -35.65
N LEU A 7 -42.30 -13.38 -35.14
CA LEU A 7 -41.67 -13.41 -33.82
C LEU A 7 -40.38 -12.56 -33.83
N ALA A 8 -40.31 -11.58 -32.92
CA ALA A 8 -39.11 -10.79 -32.69
C ALA A 8 -38.03 -11.64 -31.99
N LYS A 9 -36.81 -11.62 -32.53
CA LYS A 9 -35.65 -12.35 -32.01
C LYS A 9 -35.05 -11.58 -30.83
N ALA A 10 -35.07 -12.17 -29.62
CA ALA A 10 -34.52 -11.54 -28.43
C ALA A 10 -33.00 -11.32 -28.54
N LYS A 11 -32.54 -10.08 -28.33
CA LYS A 11 -31.11 -9.75 -28.26
C LYS A 11 -30.51 -10.33 -26.98
N LYS A 12 -29.54 -11.25 -27.14
CA LYS A 12 -28.79 -11.84 -26.03
C LYS A 12 -27.97 -10.76 -25.34
N ALA A 13 -28.30 -10.42 -24.09
CA ALA A 13 -27.55 -9.47 -23.29
C ALA A 13 -26.13 -10.00 -23.03
N LYS A 14 -25.11 -9.16 -23.23
CA LYS A 14 -23.72 -9.49 -22.89
C LYS A 14 -23.62 -9.64 -21.36
N ALA A 15 -23.11 -10.78 -20.90
CA ALA A 15 -22.84 -11.02 -19.49
C ALA A 15 -21.84 -9.98 -18.96
N LYS A 16 -22.11 -9.43 -17.76
CA LYS A 16 -21.16 -8.57 -17.06
C LYS A 16 -19.89 -9.38 -16.74
N PRO A 17 -18.68 -8.80 -16.87
CA PRO A 17 -17.46 -9.47 -16.44
C PRO A 17 -17.57 -9.80 -14.95
N VAL A 18 -17.36 -11.08 -14.63
CA VAL A 18 -17.28 -11.55 -13.24
C VAL A 18 -16.01 -10.96 -12.64
N PRO A 19 -16.06 -10.31 -11.47
CA PRO A 19 -14.86 -9.79 -10.83
C PRO A 19 -13.90 -10.96 -10.57
N GLU A 20 -12.63 -10.81 -10.97
CA GLU A 20 -11.59 -11.81 -10.70
C GLU A 20 -11.60 -12.16 -9.20
N SER A 21 -11.55 -13.45 -8.91
CA SER A 21 -11.53 -13.93 -7.53
C SER A 21 -10.31 -13.36 -6.81
N ALA A 22 -10.52 -12.82 -5.60
CA ALA A 22 -9.46 -12.22 -4.81
C ALA A 22 -8.32 -13.24 -4.60
N THR A 23 -7.09 -12.83 -4.92
CA THR A 23 -5.91 -13.68 -4.70
C THR A 23 -5.57 -13.74 -3.20
N VAL A 24 -5.67 -14.93 -2.61
CA VAL A 24 -5.31 -15.15 -1.20
C VAL A 24 -3.79 -15.30 -1.10
N ILE A 25 -3.12 -14.28 -0.56
CA ILE A 25 -1.68 -14.33 -0.31
C ILE A 25 -1.42 -14.97 1.06
N ARG A 26 -0.76 -16.14 1.08
CA ARG A 26 -0.31 -16.75 2.34
C ARG A 26 0.82 -15.90 2.95
N LEU A 27 0.65 -15.50 4.20
CA LEU A 27 1.69 -14.82 4.98
C LEU A 27 2.75 -15.85 5.41
N THR A 28 3.71 -16.11 4.52
CA THR A 28 4.93 -16.85 4.85
C THR A 28 5.93 -15.94 5.56
N ALA A 29 6.90 -16.52 6.28
CA ALA A 29 7.99 -15.77 6.90
C ALA A 29 8.72 -14.89 5.88
N GLU A 30 8.98 -15.44 4.69
CA GLU A 30 9.58 -14.71 3.57
C GLU A 30 8.75 -13.48 3.15
N HIS A 31 7.42 -13.62 3.06
CA HIS A 31 6.56 -12.48 2.72
C HIS A 31 6.56 -11.41 3.81
N THR A 32 6.68 -11.81 5.08
CA THR A 32 6.83 -10.88 6.20
C THR A 32 8.14 -10.12 6.10
N LEU A 33 9.27 -10.81 5.86
CA LEU A 33 10.58 -10.19 5.68
C LEU A 33 10.57 -9.20 4.51
N GLN A 34 9.97 -9.57 3.37
CA GLN A 34 9.85 -8.69 2.21
C GLN A 34 9.00 -7.44 2.50
N ARG A 35 7.93 -7.55 3.30
CA ARG A 35 7.15 -6.38 3.73
C ARG A 35 7.92 -5.50 4.69
N THR A 36 8.65 -6.09 5.63
CA THR A 36 9.45 -5.34 6.61
C THR A 36 10.60 -4.61 5.91
N ALA A 37 11.28 -5.25 4.95
CA ALA A 37 12.32 -4.64 4.13
C ALA A 37 11.83 -3.36 3.42
N LYS A 38 10.59 -3.35 2.91
CA LYS A 38 9.98 -2.17 2.25
C LYS A 38 9.70 -0.98 3.18
N ARG A 39 9.82 -1.16 4.51
CA ARG A 39 9.71 -0.07 5.49
C ARG A 39 11.01 0.71 5.63
N PHE A 40 12.14 0.15 5.23
CA PHE A 40 13.42 0.81 5.29
C PHE A 40 13.66 1.65 4.04
N VAL A 41 14.23 2.83 4.23
CA VAL A 41 14.73 3.70 3.16
C VAL A 41 16.23 3.88 3.31
N SER A 42 16.95 3.90 2.19
CA SER A 42 18.36 4.23 2.17
C SER A 42 18.56 5.73 2.41
N GLY A 43 19.39 6.06 3.41
CA GLY A 43 19.65 7.44 3.81
C GLY A 43 18.39 8.26 4.15
N ALA A 44 18.51 9.58 4.03
CA ALA A 44 17.42 10.53 4.26
C ALA A 44 16.84 11.02 2.90
N PRO A 45 15.89 10.30 2.28
CA PRO A 45 15.36 10.69 0.98
C PRO A 45 14.65 12.05 1.06
N THR A 46 14.70 12.78 -0.05
CA THR A 46 14.09 14.12 -0.17
C THR A 46 12.61 14.07 -0.53
N ARG A 47 12.10 12.90 -0.93
CA ARG A 47 10.70 12.66 -1.34
C ARG A 47 10.17 11.38 -0.73
N CYS A 48 8.84 11.27 -0.67
CA CYS A 48 8.19 10.06 -0.19
C CYS A 48 8.34 8.90 -1.20
N PRO A 49 8.84 7.72 -0.79
CA PRO A 49 9.00 6.56 -1.68
C PRO A 49 7.67 5.85 -2.01
N LYS A 50 6.51 6.43 -1.69
CA LYS A 50 5.18 5.89 -2.02
C LYS A 50 4.41 6.78 -2.98
N CYS A 51 4.34 8.08 -2.69
CA CYS A 51 3.56 9.04 -3.47
C CYS A 51 4.39 10.14 -4.13
N ASP A 52 5.72 10.07 -4.04
CA ASP A 52 6.68 11.07 -4.55
C ASP A 52 6.52 12.51 -4.02
N SER A 53 5.69 12.71 -2.98
CA SER A 53 5.50 14.02 -2.37
C SER A 53 6.77 14.54 -1.71
N THR A 54 7.01 15.84 -1.84
CA THR A 54 8.05 16.60 -1.13
C THR A 54 7.62 17.01 0.28
N TYR A 55 6.34 16.83 0.65
CA TYR A 55 5.81 17.20 1.96
C TYR A 55 6.11 16.11 3.00
N ILE A 56 7.38 16.07 3.43
CA ILE A 56 7.91 15.09 4.39
C ILE A 56 8.41 15.77 5.67
N GLY A 57 8.02 15.22 6.83
CA GLY A 57 8.65 15.47 8.11
C GLY A 57 9.85 14.53 8.29
N ARG A 58 10.97 15.07 8.78
CA ARG A 58 12.19 14.30 9.03
C ARG A 58 12.43 14.19 10.52
N GLU A 59 12.67 12.97 10.95
CA GLU A 59 13.07 12.59 12.30
C GLU A 59 14.41 11.85 12.20
N PRO A 60 15.24 11.82 13.25
CA PRO A 60 16.57 11.22 13.17
C PRO A 60 16.58 9.76 12.68
N ALA A 61 15.58 8.96 13.09
CA ALA A 61 15.43 7.57 12.68
C ALA A 61 14.35 7.31 11.62
N PHE A 62 13.54 8.32 11.27
CA PHE A 62 12.33 8.12 10.46
C PHE A 62 12.05 9.24 9.48
N ILE A 63 11.34 8.91 8.40
CA ILE A 63 10.68 9.87 7.53
C ILE A 63 9.16 9.68 7.62
N HIS A 64 8.43 10.79 7.76
CA HIS A 64 6.98 10.80 7.78
C HIS A 64 6.46 11.62 6.59
N CYS A 65 5.73 10.99 5.67
CA CYS A 65 5.05 11.71 4.61
C CYS A 65 3.73 12.28 5.12
N ARG A 66 3.64 13.61 5.21
CA ARG A 66 2.45 14.30 5.70
C ARG A 66 1.29 14.28 4.69
N LEU A 67 1.55 13.93 3.43
CA LEU A 67 0.52 13.78 2.39
C LEU A 67 -0.16 12.41 2.44
N CYS A 68 0.60 11.31 2.39
CA CYS A 68 0.04 9.95 2.29
C CYS A 68 0.13 9.13 3.58
N GLY A 69 0.65 9.72 4.66
CA GLY A 69 0.85 9.07 5.96
C GLY A 69 1.92 7.98 5.98
N LYS A 70 2.73 7.81 4.92
CA LYS A 70 3.79 6.80 4.91
C LYS A 70 4.84 7.15 5.97
N LEU A 71 5.10 6.20 6.84
CA LEU A 71 6.19 6.24 7.82
C LEU A 71 7.22 5.18 7.43
N ALA A 72 8.48 5.58 7.30
CA ALA A 72 9.58 4.69 6.92
C ALA A 72 10.80 4.94 7.80
N ARG A 73 11.50 3.86 8.15
CA ARG A 73 12.72 3.90 8.97
C ARG A 73 13.92 4.14 8.07
N ILE A 74 14.85 4.98 8.52
CA ILE A 74 16.13 5.18 7.84
C ILE A 74 17.02 3.97 8.16
N ALA A 75 17.54 3.29 7.13
CA ALA A 75 18.27 2.04 7.29
C ALA A 75 19.47 2.19 8.24
N ASP A 76 20.28 3.23 8.03
CA ASP A 76 21.54 3.47 8.74
C ASP A 76 21.39 4.24 10.06
N ALA A 77 20.16 4.54 10.47
CA ALA A 77 19.92 5.22 11.74
C ALA A 77 20.10 4.26 12.93
N SER A 78 20.66 4.78 14.03
CA SER A 78 20.87 3.99 15.25
C SER A 78 19.55 3.53 15.87
N LEU A 79 19.60 2.40 16.57
CA LEU A 79 18.45 1.86 17.28
C LEU A 79 18.01 2.79 18.43
N GLU A 80 18.96 3.43 19.12
CA GLU A 80 18.68 4.40 20.18
C GLU A 80 17.82 5.57 19.70
N LEU A 81 18.10 6.10 18.50
CA LEU A 81 17.30 7.18 17.90
C LEU A 81 15.89 6.71 17.54
N GLN A 82 15.74 5.43 17.20
CA GLN A 82 14.43 4.81 16.99
C GLN A 82 13.66 4.77 18.30
N GLU A 83 14.25 4.21 19.35
CA GLU A 83 13.62 4.06 20.67
C GLU A 83 13.21 5.41 21.26
N LEU A 84 14.08 6.41 21.21
CA LEU A 84 13.77 7.78 21.65
C LEU A 84 12.58 8.36 20.90
N TRP A 85 12.50 8.13 19.58
CA TRP A 85 11.37 8.57 18.78
C TRP A 85 10.09 7.84 19.17
N GLU A 86 10.12 6.51 19.32
CA GLU A 86 8.96 5.69 19.68
C GLU A 86 8.40 6.06 21.07
N LEU A 87 9.29 6.35 22.03
CA LEU A 87 8.92 6.86 23.35
C LEU A 87 8.24 8.22 23.28
N ARG A 88 8.79 9.16 22.48
CA ARG A 88 8.21 10.51 22.32
C ARG A 88 6.89 10.49 21.55
N SER A 89 6.74 9.62 20.56
CA SER A 89 5.53 9.56 19.73
C SER A 89 4.43 8.67 20.31
N GLY A 90 4.75 7.81 21.27
CA GLY A 90 3.85 6.77 21.78
C GLY A 90 3.52 5.68 20.74
N LEU A 91 4.34 5.55 19.69
CA LEU A 91 4.09 4.65 18.55
C LEU A 91 5.22 3.61 18.45
N ARG A 92 4.89 2.32 18.44
CA ARG A 92 5.85 1.20 18.25
C ARG A 92 5.84 0.76 16.78
N ILE A 93 6.95 0.88 16.06
CA ILE A 93 6.99 0.64 14.60
C ILE A 93 7.91 -0.50 14.20
N ALA A 94 9.02 -0.68 14.91
CA ALA A 94 9.97 -1.75 14.64
C ALA A 94 10.26 -2.52 15.94
N SER A 95 9.58 -3.66 16.07
CA SER A 95 9.95 -4.78 16.94
C SER A 95 10.57 -5.90 16.12
#